data_AF-A0A7W6J5W0-F1
#
_entry.id   AF-A0A7W6J5W0-F1
#
_cell.length_a   1.000
_cell.length_b   1.000
_cell.length_c   1.000
_cell.angle_alpha   90.00
_cell.angle_beta   90.00
_cell.angle_gamma   90.00
#
_symmetry.space_group_name_H-M   'P 1'
#
loop_
_entity.id
_entity.type
_entity.pdbx_description
1 polymer ?
#
loop_
_entity_poly.entity_id
_entity_poly.type
_entity_poly.pdbx_seq_one_letter_code
_entity_poly.pdbx_strand_id
1 'polypeptide(L)'
;MARDRLPSLEKMPLVEPQTEWMIFQALAGAWPSGEAPPSRDVCTALLERLQQFLQKAAREAKLASNWNAINADYEAALGDYASSLLDPLNDAFRRDFHETLKPFIRAGEMNALTQAILKLTAPGIPDIYQGSEQQDFSFVDPDNRRLPDFDRLSGDLPEESLDEALDLDPRELQTGRLKQKVIARLLHLRRHFPSLFLKGDYRPLAVEGENRSHLLAFLRRHEGRSLIVAVPLKTLCLERGERCNPGEGRTRVVLPEDMLAHGFTDLFTGRDLNFPDRDENVSGFAAAGYSLMFGAGN
;
A
#
# COMPACT_ATOMS: atom_id res chain seq x y z
N MET A 1 -10.39 -12.80 15.67
CA MET A 1 -10.03 -12.15 16.95
C MET A 1 -10.87 -12.73 18.06
N ALA A 2 -10.27 -13.48 18.98
CA ALA A 2 -11.00 -14.14 20.05
C ALA A 2 -11.32 -13.10 21.15
N ARG A 3 -12.53 -12.54 21.13
CA ARG A 3 -13.02 -11.58 22.12
C ARG A 3 -12.92 -12.13 23.56
N ASP A 4 -13.02 -13.45 23.69
CA ASP A 4 -12.95 -14.21 24.95
C ASP A 4 -11.55 -14.28 25.58
N ARG A 5 -10.50 -13.80 24.89
CA ARG A 5 -9.10 -13.77 25.39
C ARG A 5 -8.63 -12.38 25.79
N LEU A 6 -9.45 -11.36 25.61
CA LEU A 6 -9.20 -10.03 26.13
C LEU A 6 -9.48 -10.05 27.64
N PRO A 7 -8.56 -9.60 28.52
CA PRO A 7 -8.89 -9.44 29.93
C PRO A 7 -10.15 -8.57 30.01
N SER A 8 -11.19 -9.07 30.69
CA SER A 8 -12.59 -8.61 30.63
C SER A 8 -12.74 -7.11 30.28
N LEU A 9 -12.80 -6.79 28.99
CA LEU A 9 -13.12 -5.44 28.51
C LEU A 9 -14.57 -5.06 28.82
N GLU A 10 -15.37 -6.04 29.26
CA GLU A 10 -16.72 -5.90 29.82
C GLU A 10 -16.80 -4.91 31.02
N LYS A 11 -15.67 -4.40 31.53
CA LYS A 11 -15.61 -3.47 32.67
C LYS A 11 -15.13 -2.05 32.34
N MET A 12 -15.06 -1.64 31.06
CA MET A 12 -14.84 -0.23 30.70
C MET A 12 -16.14 0.41 30.18
N PRO A 13 -17.12 0.71 31.07
CA PRO A 13 -18.46 1.13 30.68
C PRO A 13 -18.51 2.47 29.92
N LEU A 14 -17.39 3.19 29.86
CA LEU A 14 -17.26 4.45 29.14
C LEU A 14 -16.79 4.29 27.70
N VAL A 15 -16.31 3.12 27.24
CA VAL A 15 -15.90 2.94 25.84
C VAL A 15 -17.02 2.24 25.08
N GLU A 16 -17.69 2.97 24.19
CA GLU A 16 -18.81 2.44 23.43
C GLU A 16 -18.32 1.49 22.31
N PRO A 17 -19.13 0.50 21.87
CA PRO A 17 -18.73 -0.45 20.82
C PRO A 17 -18.25 0.19 19.51
N GLN A 18 -18.84 1.34 19.14
CA GLN A 18 -18.42 2.07 17.94
C GLN A 18 -17.04 2.72 18.11
N THR A 19 -16.74 3.22 19.32
CA THR A 19 -15.43 3.76 19.70
C THR A 19 -14.39 2.65 19.79
N GLU A 20 -14.73 1.51 20.39
CA GLU A 20 -13.93 0.28 20.39
C GLU A 20 -13.55 -0.14 18.96
N TRP A 21 -14.52 -0.14 18.04
CA TRP A 21 -14.29 -0.48 16.64
C TRP A 21 -13.37 0.52 15.92
N MET A 22 -13.49 1.81 16.22
CA MET A 22 -12.56 2.84 15.71
C MET A 22 -11.14 2.61 16.25
N ILE A 23 -10.98 2.27 17.53
CA ILE A 23 -9.68 1.97 18.14
C ILE A 23 -9.01 0.80 17.43
N PHE A 24 -9.75 -0.30 17.18
CA PHE A 24 -9.17 -1.45 16.47
C PHE A 24 -8.78 -1.12 15.03
N GLN A 25 -9.56 -0.32 14.30
CA GLN A 25 -9.20 0.11 12.95
C GLN A 25 -7.97 1.04 12.95
N ALA A 26 -7.91 2.00 13.86
CA ALA A 26 -6.76 2.90 14.01
C ALA A 26 -5.50 2.10 14.37
N LEU A 27 -5.61 1.17 15.33
CA LEU A 27 -4.52 0.30 15.72
C LEU A 27 -4.07 -0.60 14.58
N ALA A 28 -5.00 -1.17 13.80
CA ALA A 28 -4.69 -2.01 12.66
C ALA A 28 -3.99 -1.24 11.53
N GLY A 29 -4.41 0.00 11.25
CA GLY A 29 -3.79 0.86 10.25
C GLY A 29 -2.39 1.35 10.65
N ALA A 30 -2.11 1.42 11.95
CA ALA A 30 -0.81 1.83 12.48
C ALA A 30 0.06 0.67 13.00
N TRP A 31 -0.39 -0.57 12.85
CA TRP A 31 0.32 -1.74 13.34
C TRP A 31 1.59 -1.97 12.52
N PRO A 32 2.76 -2.16 13.15
CA PRO A 32 4.01 -2.35 12.41
C PRO A 32 3.98 -3.60 11.54
N SER A 33 4.50 -3.46 10.31
CA SER A 33 4.80 -4.59 9.44
C SER A 33 5.94 -5.45 10.01
N GLY A 34 5.87 -6.76 9.77
CA GLY A 34 6.90 -7.71 10.16
C GLY A 34 6.35 -9.13 10.35
N GLU A 35 7.26 -10.09 10.53
CA GLU A 35 6.89 -11.49 10.77
C GLU A 35 6.64 -11.83 12.25
N ALA A 36 7.09 -10.96 13.15
CA ALA A 36 6.92 -11.11 14.59
C ALA A 36 6.11 -9.94 15.17
N PRO A 37 5.40 -10.16 16.29
CA PRO A 37 4.75 -9.08 17.03
C PRO A 37 5.73 -7.97 17.39
N PRO A 38 5.26 -6.70 17.43
CA PRO A 38 6.12 -5.57 17.72
C PRO A 38 6.80 -5.70 19.10
N SER A 39 8.04 -5.23 19.18
CA SER A 39 8.78 -5.17 20.44
C SER A 39 8.07 -4.27 21.46
N ARG A 40 8.48 -4.38 22.73
CA ARG A 40 7.94 -3.52 23.79
C ARG A 40 8.12 -2.04 23.47
N ASP A 41 9.29 -1.63 23.00
CA ASP A 41 9.59 -0.22 22.71
C ASP A 41 8.72 0.31 21.57
N VAL A 42 8.48 -0.52 20.55
CA VAL A 42 7.57 -0.19 19.45
C VAL A 42 6.13 -0.07 19.94
N CYS A 43 5.68 -0.96 20.83
CA CYS A 43 4.35 -0.87 21.45
C CYS A 43 4.19 0.41 22.27
N THR A 44 5.21 0.78 23.06
CA THR A 44 5.20 2.02 23.87
C THR A 44 5.08 3.25 22.97
N ALA A 45 5.91 3.34 21.92
CA ALA A 45 5.86 4.47 20.99
C ALA A 45 4.52 4.54 20.22
N LEU A 46 3.94 3.38 19.87
CA LEU A 46 2.62 3.32 19.24
C LEU A 46 1.51 3.74 20.20
N LEU A 47 1.58 3.35 21.47
CA LEU A 47 0.60 3.72 22.50
C LEU A 47 0.54 5.24 22.68
N GLU A 48 1.71 5.90 22.79
CA GLU A 48 1.78 7.36 22.94
C GLU A 48 1.09 8.09 21.77
N ARG A 49 1.34 7.63 20.54
CA ARG A 49 0.71 8.17 19.33
C ARG A 49 -0.79 7.92 19.30
N LEU A 50 -1.20 6.70 19.64
CA LEU A 50 -2.61 6.31 19.67
C LEU A 50 -3.39 7.11 20.73
N GLN A 51 -2.84 7.34 21.92
CA GLN A 51 -3.50 8.14 22.96
C GLN A 51 -3.75 9.58 22.51
N GLN A 52 -2.78 10.21 21.84
CA GLN A 52 -2.95 11.54 21.25
C GLN A 52 -4.03 11.54 20.16
N PHE A 53 -4.03 10.53 19.30
CA PHE A 53 -5.07 10.34 18.30
C PHE A 53 -6.45 10.21 18.94
N LEU A 54 -6.61 9.39 19.99
CA LEU A 54 -7.90 9.15 20.63
C LEU A 54 -8.46 10.38 21.34
N GLN A 55 -7.61 11.16 22.02
CA GLN A 55 -8.03 12.45 22.59
C GLN A 55 -8.55 13.39 21.50
N LYS A 56 -7.81 13.52 20.39
CA LYS A 56 -8.24 14.35 19.27
C LYS A 56 -9.53 13.83 18.65
N ALA A 57 -9.62 12.54 18.36
CA ALA A 57 -10.82 11.92 17.77
C ALA A 57 -12.06 12.12 18.65
N ALA A 58 -11.95 11.93 19.96
CA ALA A 58 -13.04 12.15 20.90
C ALA A 58 -13.55 13.60 20.88
N ARG A 59 -12.62 14.58 20.87
CA ARG A 59 -12.95 16.01 20.85
C ARG A 59 -13.50 16.49 19.51
N GLU A 60 -13.03 15.93 18.40
CA GLU A 60 -13.55 16.22 17.05
C GLU A 60 -14.96 15.66 16.84
N ALA A 61 -15.24 14.48 17.39
CA ALA A 61 -16.56 13.85 17.31
C ALA A 61 -17.64 14.64 18.07
N LYS A 62 -17.27 15.32 19.17
CA LYS A 62 -18.17 16.16 19.99
C LYS A 62 -19.35 15.39 20.60
N LEU A 63 -19.26 14.07 20.70
CA LEU A 63 -20.29 13.21 21.29
C LEU A 63 -20.11 13.05 22.80
N ALA A 64 -18.90 12.70 23.23
CA ALA A 64 -18.57 12.40 24.63
C ALA A 64 -17.52 13.33 25.25
N SER A 65 -16.69 13.99 24.44
CA SER A 65 -15.77 15.07 24.84
C SER A 65 -15.75 16.15 23.76
N ASN A 66 -15.26 17.35 24.08
CA ASN A 66 -15.12 18.43 23.11
C ASN A 66 -13.97 19.39 23.51
N TRP A 67 -13.52 20.22 22.56
CA TRP A 67 -12.41 21.15 22.77
C TRP A 67 -12.67 22.26 23.81
N ASN A 68 -13.93 22.62 24.06
CA ASN A 68 -14.31 23.73 24.95
C ASN A 68 -14.78 23.27 26.34
N ALA A 69 -15.06 21.98 26.51
CA ALA A 69 -15.57 21.31 27.69
C ALA A 69 -15.11 19.85 27.62
N ILE A 70 -13.88 19.65 28.07
CA ILE A 70 -13.18 18.37 28.07
C ILE A 70 -13.85 17.43 29.09
N ASN A 71 -14.21 16.23 28.64
CA ASN A 71 -14.63 15.15 29.52
C ASN A 71 -13.40 14.32 29.91
N ALA A 72 -12.76 14.70 31.02
CA ALA A 72 -11.51 14.10 31.46
C ALA A 72 -11.66 12.60 31.78
N ASP A 73 -12.79 12.19 32.38
CA ASP A 73 -13.03 10.79 32.75
C ASP A 73 -13.17 9.91 31.51
N TYR A 74 -13.85 10.40 30.48
CA TYR A 74 -13.97 9.68 29.20
C TYR A 74 -12.63 9.58 28.48
N GLU A 75 -11.89 10.67 28.38
CA GLU A 75 -10.56 10.67 27.74
C GLU A 75 -9.57 9.77 28.49
N ALA A 76 -9.63 9.74 29.83
CA ALA A 76 -8.86 8.80 30.65
C ALA A 76 -9.27 7.35 30.34
N ALA A 77 -10.56 7.05 30.26
CA ALA A 77 -11.04 5.71 29.91
C ALA A 77 -10.57 5.24 28.53
N LEU A 78 -10.51 6.13 27.53
CA LEU A 78 -9.92 5.80 26.22
C LEU A 78 -8.42 5.52 26.33
N GLY A 79 -7.69 6.33 27.10
CA GLY A 79 -6.27 6.17 27.35
C GLY A 79 -5.93 4.86 28.06
N ASP A 80 -6.72 4.50 29.07
CA ASP A 80 -6.59 3.25 29.83
C ASP A 80 -6.92 2.03 28.96
N TYR A 81 -7.95 2.14 28.12
CA TYR A 81 -8.33 1.08 27.19
C TYR A 81 -7.19 0.81 26.19
N ALA A 82 -6.66 1.84 25.55
CA ALA A 82 -5.51 1.73 24.65
C ALA A 82 -4.28 1.15 25.36
N SER A 83 -4.01 1.59 26.59
CA SER A 83 -2.92 1.07 27.42
C SER A 83 -3.08 -0.43 27.68
N SER A 84 -4.29 -0.88 28.01
CA SER A 84 -4.58 -2.29 28.27
C SER A 84 -4.34 -3.20 27.06
N LEU A 85 -4.59 -2.71 25.84
CA LEU A 85 -4.35 -3.46 24.60
C LEU A 85 -2.86 -3.62 24.31
N LEU A 86 -2.08 -2.56 24.54
CA LEU A 86 -0.64 -2.52 24.25
C LEU A 86 0.25 -2.87 25.45
N ASP A 87 -0.35 -3.25 26.59
CA ASP A 87 0.36 -3.63 27.80
C ASP A 87 1.35 -4.79 27.51
N PRO A 88 2.62 -4.68 27.94
CA PRO A 88 3.60 -5.75 27.78
C PRO A 88 3.16 -7.10 28.39
N LEU A 89 2.33 -7.08 29.43
CA LEU A 89 1.74 -8.27 30.05
C LEU A 89 0.57 -8.85 29.23
N ASN A 90 -0.04 -8.07 28.33
CA ASN A 90 -1.09 -8.52 27.43
C ASN A 90 -0.52 -9.15 26.13
N ASP A 91 0.42 -10.06 26.30
CA ASP A 91 1.11 -10.73 25.21
C ASP A 91 0.17 -11.59 24.35
N ALA A 92 -0.86 -12.17 24.97
CA ALA A 92 -1.88 -12.96 24.27
C ALA A 92 -2.63 -12.13 23.22
N PHE A 93 -3.07 -10.92 23.58
CA PHE A 93 -3.70 -10.01 22.62
C PHE A 93 -2.74 -9.61 21.52
N ARG A 94 -1.53 -9.15 21.85
CA ARG A 94 -0.57 -8.64 20.84
C ARG A 94 -0.21 -9.70 19.81
N ARG A 95 -0.06 -10.97 20.23
CA ARG A 95 0.14 -12.10 19.31
C ARG A 95 -1.10 -12.37 18.46
N ASP A 96 -2.28 -12.49 19.06
CA ASP A 96 -3.54 -12.73 18.31
C ASP A 96 -3.82 -11.61 17.31
N PHE A 97 -3.62 -10.35 17.72
CA PHE A 97 -3.77 -9.16 16.89
C PHE A 97 -2.81 -9.19 15.71
N HIS A 98 -1.52 -9.40 15.97
CA HIS A 98 -0.51 -9.46 14.93
C HIS A 98 -0.81 -10.58 13.93
N GLU A 99 -1.02 -11.83 14.38
CA GLU A 99 -1.33 -12.97 13.51
C GLU A 99 -2.62 -12.75 12.72
N THR A 100 -3.65 -12.17 13.33
CA THR A 100 -4.91 -11.84 12.66
C THR A 100 -4.68 -10.81 11.54
N LEU A 101 -3.78 -9.85 11.74
CA LEU A 101 -3.53 -8.77 10.78
C LEU A 101 -2.54 -9.10 9.68
N LYS A 102 -1.67 -10.12 9.83
CA LYS A 102 -0.67 -10.50 8.80
C LYS A 102 -1.21 -10.47 7.36
N PRO A 103 -2.34 -11.14 7.02
CA PRO A 103 -2.86 -11.10 5.65
C PRO A 103 -3.36 -9.71 5.22
N PHE A 104 -3.86 -8.89 6.15
CA PHE A 104 -4.31 -7.53 5.85
C PHE A 104 -3.15 -6.57 5.64
N ILE A 105 -2.08 -6.70 6.43
CA ILE A 105 -0.85 -5.90 6.31
C ILE A 105 -0.19 -6.17 4.97
N ARG A 106 0.02 -7.45 4.60
CA ARG A 106 0.60 -7.83 3.31
C ARG A 106 -0.24 -7.34 2.13
N ALA A 107 -1.57 -7.49 2.20
CA ALA A 107 -2.46 -6.93 1.20
C ALA A 107 -2.36 -5.38 1.13
N GLY A 108 -2.21 -4.72 2.28
CA GLY A 108 -2.00 -3.27 2.40
C GLY A 108 -0.69 -2.80 1.76
N GLU A 109 0.40 -3.54 1.94
CA GLU A 109 1.71 -3.26 1.30
C GLU A 109 1.61 -3.33 -0.22
N MET A 110 0.94 -4.35 -0.76
CA MET A 110 0.66 -4.45 -2.19
C MET A 110 -0.25 -3.31 -2.67
N ASN A 111 -1.31 -2.99 -1.93
CA ASN A 111 -2.19 -1.88 -2.29
C ASN A 111 -1.44 -0.54 -2.29
N ALA A 112 -0.50 -0.33 -1.37
CA ALA A 112 0.33 0.88 -1.32
C ALA A 112 1.26 0.99 -2.55
N LEU A 113 1.85 -0.12 -2.99
CA LEU A 113 2.64 -0.15 -4.23
C LEU A 113 1.77 0.12 -5.47
N THR A 114 0.59 -0.50 -5.53
CA THR A 114 -0.41 -0.25 -6.58
C THR A 114 -0.79 1.22 -6.64
N GLN A 115 -1.11 1.84 -5.50
CA GLN A 115 -1.45 3.27 -5.43
C GLN A 115 -0.28 4.15 -5.88
N ALA A 116 0.96 3.83 -5.52
CA ALA A 116 2.13 4.57 -5.96
C ALA A 116 2.32 4.51 -7.49
N ILE A 117 2.22 3.32 -8.08
CA ILE A 117 2.31 3.13 -9.52
C ILE A 117 1.21 3.92 -10.25
N LEU A 118 -0.04 3.79 -9.80
CA LEU A 118 -1.18 4.52 -10.38
C LEU A 118 -0.98 6.03 -10.29
N LYS A 119 -0.61 6.54 -9.10
CA LYS A 119 -0.34 7.97 -8.88
C LYS A 119 0.72 8.50 -9.85
N LEU A 120 1.78 7.74 -10.09
CA LEU A 120 2.93 8.15 -10.92
C LEU A 120 2.69 7.97 -12.42
N THR A 121 1.71 7.16 -12.84
CA THR A 121 1.50 6.83 -14.26
C THR A 121 0.18 7.34 -14.84
N ALA A 122 -0.80 7.67 -14.00
CA ALA A 122 -2.03 8.34 -14.40
C ALA A 122 -1.80 9.80 -14.87
N PRO A 123 -2.76 10.42 -15.57
CA PRO A 123 -2.68 11.83 -15.95
C PRO A 123 -2.60 12.74 -14.72
N GLY A 124 -1.81 13.81 -14.83
CA GLY A 124 -1.60 14.79 -13.76
C GLY A 124 -0.16 14.86 -13.28
N ILE A 125 0.06 15.70 -12.26
CA ILE A 125 1.35 15.89 -11.60
C ILE A 125 1.29 15.14 -10.26
N PRO A 126 2.07 14.06 -10.09
CA PRO A 126 2.07 13.30 -8.85
C PRO A 126 2.74 14.10 -7.74
N ASP A 127 2.16 14.05 -6.55
CA ASP A 127 2.72 14.58 -5.32
C ASP A 127 3.08 13.43 -4.36
N ILE A 128 4.16 13.58 -3.61
CA ILE A 128 4.62 12.62 -2.61
C ILE A 128 4.95 13.41 -1.34
N TYR A 129 4.16 13.17 -0.30
CA TYR A 129 4.45 13.73 1.02
C TYR A 129 5.73 13.12 1.60
N GLN A 130 6.49 13.93 2.33
CA GLN A 130 7.79 13.55 2.87
C GLN A 130 7.73 12.23 3.67
N GLY A 131 8.59 11.27 3.34
CA GLY A 131 8.64 9.96 4.02
C GLY A 131 7.64 8.94 3.49
N SER A 132 6.65 9.35 2.70
CA SER A 132 5.67 8.44 2.09
C SER A 132 6.23 7.71 0.85
N GLU A 133 7.52 7.83 0.54
CA GLU A 133 8.20 7.01 -0.47
C GLU A 133 8.30 5.54 0.01
N GLN A 134 8.37 5.33 1.33
CA GLN A 134 8.25 4.02 1.97
C GLN A 134 6.90 3.90 2.70
N GLN A 135 6.85 3.16 3.81
CA GLN A 135 5.67 3.01 4.66
C GLN A 135 5.50 4.23 5.56
N ASP A 136 4.31 4.83 5.53
CA ASP A 136 3.92 5.91 6.42
C ASP A 136 2.60 5.53 7.09
N PHE A 137 2.69 5.20 8.37
CA PHE A 137 1.58 4.78 9.21
C PHE A 137 1.15 5.88 10.19
N SER A 138 1.24 7.14 9.77
CA SER A 138 0.87 8.29 10.58
C SER A 138 -0.64 8.39 10.79
N PHE A 139 -1.03 8.81 11.99
CA PHE A 139 -2.37 9.28 12.28
C PHE A 139 -2.57 10.71 11.76
N VAL A 140 -3.70 11.33 12.10
CA VAL A 140 -3.93 12.74 11.82
C VAL A 140 -2.94 13.64 12.57
N ASP A 141 -2.88 14.90 12.13
CA ASP A 141 -2.11 15.97 12.76
C ASP A 141 -2.24 15.97 14.31
N PRO A 142 -1.15 16.14 15.07
CA PRO A 142 0.22 16.43 14.62
C PRO A 142 1.06 15.19 14.26
N ASP A 143 0.52 13.96 14.34
CA ASP A 143 1.32 12.73 14.16
C ASP A 143 1.93 12.63 12.75
N ASN A 144 1.24 13.11 11.72
CA ASN A 144 1.72 13.19 10.34
C ASN A 144 2.74 14.32 10.07
N ARG A 145 3.12 15.10 11.10
CA ARG A 145 4.19 16.11 11.01
C ARG A 145 5.51 15.64 11.59
N ARG A 146 5.58 14.42 12.11
CA ARG A 146 6.86 13.81 12.54
C ARG A 146 7.82 13.79 11.35
N LEU A 147 9.07 14.14 11.60
CA LEU A 147 10.09 14.11 10.55
C LEU A 147 10.39 12.65 10.19
N PRO A 148 10.42 12.31 8.89
CA PRO A 148 10.94 11.04 8.43
C PRO A 148 12.44 10.90 8.76
N ASP A 149 12.90 9.65 8.85
CA ASP A 149 14.33 9.35 8.90
C ASP A 149 14.94 9.50 7.50
N PHE A 150 15.35 10.73 7.16
CA PHE A 150 15.88 11.07 5.85
C PHE A 150 17.22 10.38 5.56
N ASP A 151 18.05 10.12 6.57
CA ASP A 151 19.33 9.43 6.40
C ASP A 151 19.08 7.98 5.97
N ARG A 152 18.14 7.29 6.63
CA ARG A 152 17.71 5.94 6.24
C ARG A 152 17.07 5.92 4.85
N LEU A 153 16.17 6.86 4.56
CA LEU A 153 15.52 6.94 3.24
C LEU A 153 16.55 7.19 2.12
N SER A 154 17.53 8.06 2.35
CA SER A 154 18.60 8.32 1.40
C SER A 154 19.53 7.12 1.23
N GLY A 155 19.83 6.40 2.32
CA GLY A 155 20.66 5.20 2.27
C GLY A 155 19.98 3.98 1.61
N ASP A 156 18.66 3.90 1.69
CA ASP A 156 17.86 2.84 1.05
C ASP A 156 17.61 3.09 -0.45
N LEU A 157 17.80 4.32 -0.92
CA LEU A 157 17.52 4.72 -2.30
C LEU A 157 18.56 4.09 -3.24
N PRO A 158 18.15 3.27 -4.24
CA PRO A 158 19.09 2.70 -5.19
C PRO A 158 19.67 3.78 -6.11
N GLU A 159 20.86 3.51 -6.66
CA GLU A 159 21.27 4.17 -7.89
C GLU A 159 20.34 3.70 -9.03
N GLU A 160 19.64 4.63 -9.66
CA GLU A 160 18.54 4.31 -10.57
C GLU A 160 18.97 4.46 -12.03
N SER A 161 18.79 3.39 -12.81
CA SER A 161 19.04 3.34 -14.26
C SER A 161 17.84 2.72 -14.97
N LEU A 162 17.31 3.42 -15.99
CA LEU A 162 16.18 2.90 -16.78
C LEU A 162 16.56 1.68 -17.64
N ASP A 163 17.84 1.48 -17.91
CA ASP A 163 18.34 0.39 -18.75
C ASP A 163 18.59 -0.89 -17.95
N GLU A 164 18.61 -0.80 -16.61
CA GLU A 164 18.85 -1.93 -15.71
C GLU A 164 17.54 -2.47 -15.13
N ALA A 165 17.49 -3.77 -14.87
CA ALA A 165 16.37 -4.38 -14.16
C ALA A 165 16.36 -3.91 -12.69
N LEU A 166 15.16 -3.68 -12.15
CA LEU A 166 15.00 -3.47 -10.72
C LEU A 166 15.11 -4.81 -9.98
N ASP A 167 15.84 -4.80 -8.87
CA ASP A 167 15.77 -5.90 -7.90
C ASP A 167 14.42 -5.87 -7.17
N LEU A 168 13.53 -6.77 -7.57
CA LEU A 168 12.16 -6.91 -7.04
C LEU A 168 12.10 -7.98 -5.94
N ASP A 169 12.88 -7.85 -4.87
CA ASP A 169 12.76 -8.75 -3.72
C ASP A 169 11.40 -8.54 -3.04
N PRO A 170 10.48 -9.53 -3.05
CA PRO A 170 9.17 -9.38 -2.41
C PRO A 170 9.26 -9.10 -0.91
N ARG A 171 10.38 -9.46 -0.25
CA ARG A 171 10.61 -9.17 1.18
C ARG A 171 10.75 -7.67 1.43
N GLU A 172 11.12 -6.89 0.44
CA GLU A 172 11.22 -5.43 0.53
C GLU A 172 9.86 -4.71 0.47
N LEU A 173 8.75 -5.41 0.22
CA LEU A 173 7.40 -4.87 0.45
C LEU A 173 7.20 -4.53 1.93
N GLN A 174 7.66 -5.42 2.82
CA GLN A 174 7.49 -5.28 4.27
C GLN A 174 8.27 -4.10 4.85
N THR A 175 9.37 -3.70 4.22
CA THR A 175 10.18 -2.55 4.64
C THR A 175 9.82 -1.26 3.89
N GLY A 176 8.97 -1.35 2.87
CA GLY A 176 8.65 -0.24 1.97
C GLY A 176 9.75 0.10 0.96
N ARG A 177 10.92 -0.57 1.01
CA ARG A 177 12.03 -0.32 0.08
C ARG A 177 11.63 -0.59 -1.37
N LEU A 178 10.85 -1.64 -1.63
CA LEU A 178 10.37 -1.93 -2.99
C LEU A 178 9.52 -0.78 -3.54
N LYS A 179 8.65 -0.20 -2.71
CA LYS A 179 7.84 0.96 -3.08
C LYS A 179 8.72 2.16 -3.42
N GLN A 180 9.76 2.42 -2.63
CA GLN A 180 10.71 3.51 -2.90
C GLN A 180 11.47 3.29 -4.21
N LYS A 181 11.97 2.08 -4.49
CA LYS A 181 12.61 1.71 -5.77
C LYS A 181 11.68 1.98 -6.96
N VAL A 182 10.43 1.52 -6.87
CA VAL A 182 9.44 1.73 -7.94
C VAL A 182 9.09 3.20 -8.13
N ILE A 183 8.98 3.97 -7.04
CA ILE A 183 8.78 5.43 -7.11
C ILE A 183 9.95 6.09 -7.84
N ALA A 184 11.20 5.75 -7.48
CA ALA A 184 12.40 6.30 -8.11
C ALA A 184 12.45 6.00 -9.61
N ARG A 185 12.23 4.75 -10.02
CA ARG A 185 12.12 4.31 -11.42
C ARG A 185 11.11 5.12 -12.21
N LEU A 186 9.90 5.29 -11.67
CA LEU A 186 8.84 5.99 -12.39
C LEU A 186 9.04 7.50 -12.45
N LEU A 187 9.62 8.12 -11.41
CA LEU A 187 10.02 9.52 -11.47
C LEU A 187 11.11 9.75 -12.52
N HIS A 188 12.08 8.84 -12.64
CA HIS A 188 13.09 8.87 -13.71
C HIS A 188 12.47 8.70 -15.09
N LEU A 189 11.51 7.77 -15.25
CA LEU A 189 10.80 7.60 -16.52
C LEU A 189 10.03 8.87 -16.90
N ARG A 190 9.32 9.49 -15.95
CA ARG A 190 8.62 10.77 -16.16
C ARG A 190 9.56 11.90 -16.56
N ARG A 191 10.75 11.95 -15.96
CA ARG A 191 11.78 12.94 -16.28
C ARG A 191 12.36 12.75 -17.68
N HIS A 192 12.57 11.50 -18.12
CA HIS A 192 13.10 11.19 -19.45
C HIS A 192 12.05 11.35 -20.57
N PHE A 193 10.79 11.03 -20.30
CA PHE A 193 9.71 11.07 -21.29
C PHE A 193 8.55 12.00 -20.86
N PRO A 194 8.80 13.29 -20.58
CA PRO A 194 7.79 14.19 -19.99
C PRO A 194 6.55 14.33 -20.88
N SER A 195 6.72 14.36 -22.20
CA SER A 195 5.62 14.42 -23.16
C SER A 195 4.63 13.26 -23.03
N LEU A 196 5.10 12.04 -22.77
CA LEU A 196 4.23 10.87 -22.58
C LEU A 196 3.28 11.06 -21.39
N PHE A 197 3.76 11.65 -20.30
CA PHE A 197 2.98 11.81 -19.07
C PHE A 197 2.17 13.10 -19.02
N LEU A 198 2.62 14.18 -19.66
CA LEU A 198 1.92 15.46 -19.68
C LEU A 198 0.84 15.55 -20.76
N LYS A 199 1.09 14.93 -21.92
CA LYS A 199 0.25 15.06 -23.12
C LYS A 199 -0.28 13.73 -23.64
N GLY A 200 0.28 12.60 -23.21
CA GLY A 200 -0.13 11.31 -23.73
C GLY A 200 -1.52 10.90 -23.29
N ASP A 201 -2.25 10.30 -24.24
CA ASP A 201 -3.60 9.79 -24.08
C ASP A 201 -3.70 8.86 -22.87
N TYR A 202 -4.89 8.73 -22.29
CA TYR A 202 -5.22 7.70 -21.31
C TYR A 202 -6.31 6.79 -21.89
N ARG A 203 -6.01 5.51 -22.09
CA ARG A 203 -6.95 4.53 -22.62
C ARG A 203 -7.08 3.35 -21.65
N PRO A 204 -8.23 3.13 -21.01
CA PRO A 204 -8.47 1.90 -20.26
C PRO A 204 -8.30 0.69 -21.17
N LEU A 205 -7.66 -0.38 -20.67
CA LEU A 205 -7.53 -1.64 -21.38
C LEU A 205 -8.47 -2.67 -20.77
N ALA A 206 -9.13 -3.46 -21.61
CA ALA A 206 -9.97 -4.55 -21.14
C ALA A 206 -9.11 -5.67 -20.55
N VAL A 207 -9.62 -6.30 -19.49
CA VAL A 207 -9.03 -7.50 -18.90
C VAL A 207 -10.01 -8.65 -19.07
N GLU A 208 -9.52 -9.76 -19.59
CA GLU A 208 -10.27 -11.00 -19.80
C GLU A 208 -9.72 -12.12 -18.91
N GLY A 209 -10.51 -13.18 -18.72
CA GLY A 209 -10.13 -14.35 -17.92
C GLY A 209 -10.76 -14.38 -16.53
N GLU A 210 -10.38 -15.42 -15.78
CA GLU A 210 -10.99 -15.79 -14.49
C GLU A 210 -10.77 -14.71 -13.42
N ASN A 211 -9.59 -14.09 -13.39
CA ASN A 211 -9.23 -13.08 -12.37
C ASN A 211 -9.33 -11.64 -12.89
N ARG A 212 -10.11 -11.39 -13.95
CA ARG A 212 -10.23 -10.06 -14.57
C ARG A 212 -10.62 -8.93 -13.61
N SER A 213 -11.30 -9.26 -12.51
CA SER A 213 -11.72 -8.26 -11.51
C SER A 213 -10.63 -7.91 -10.46
N HIS A 214 -9.47 -8.57 -10.57
CA HIS A 214 -8.29 -8.41 -9.72
C HIS A 214 -7.13 -7.71 -10.44
N LEU A 215 -7.38 -7.16 -11.63
CA LEU A 215 -6.37 -6.45 -12.40
C LEU A 215 -6.97 -5.18 -12.97
N LEU A 216 -6.24 -4.08 -12.87
CA LEU A 216 -6.54 -2.84 -13.56
C LEU A 216 -5.44 -2.59 -14.58
N ALA A 217 -5.83 -2.27 -15.82
CA ALA A 217 -4.89 -1.98 -16.88
C ALA A 217 -5.28 -0.74 -17.70
N PHE A 218 -4.29 0.04 -18.11
CA PHE A 218 -4.46 1.15 -19.05
C PHE A 218 -3.20 1.39 -19.88
N LEU A 219 -3.38 2.10 -20.99
CA LEU A 219 -2.33 2.53 -21.91
C LEU A 219 -2.17 4.06 -21.85
N ARG A 220 -0.93 4.52 -21.76
CA ARG A 220 -0.51 5.88 -22.11
C ARG A 220 0.18 5.87 -23.47
N ARG A 221 -0.16 6.80 -24.36
CA ARG A 221 0.51 6.90 -25.67
C ARG A 221 0.71 8.34 -26.12
N HIS A 222 1.88 8.64 -26.67
CA HIS A 222 2.19 9.92 -27.30
C HIS A 222 3.37 9.77 -28.26
N GLU A 223 3.27 10.30 -29.50
CA GLU A 223 4.40 10.46 -30.44
C GLU A 223 5.34 9.24 -30.50
N GLY A 224 4.78 8.06 -30.84
CA GLY A 224 5.59 6.84 -30.96
C GLY A 224 6.16 6.34 -29.62
N ARG A 225 5.56 6.70 -28.47
CA ARG A 225 5.87 6.10 -27.17
C ARG A 225 4.62 5.59 -26.52
N SER A 226 4.73 4.40 -25.91
CA SER A 226 3.64 3.71 -25.26
C SER A 226 4.07 3.18 -23.89
N LEU A 227 3.21 3.34 -22.90
CA LEU A 227 3.34 2.75 -21.57
C LEU A 227 2.05 2.00 -21.24
N ILE A 228 2.14 0.68 -21.11
CA ILE A 228 1.07 -0.14 -20.57
C ILE A 228 1.32 -0.31 -19.08
N VAL A 229 0.30 -0.04 -18.28
CA VAL A 229 0.33 -0.21 -16.83
C VAL A 229 -0.68 -1.28 -16.47
N ALA A 230 -0.26 -2.32 -15.77
CA ALA A 230 -1.13 -3.34 -15.20
C ALA A 230 -0.79 -3.56 -13.72
N VAL A 231 -1.78 -3.39 -12.85
CA VAL A 231 -1.62 -3.46 -11.38
C VAL A 231 -2.70 -4.32 -10.74
N PRO A 232 -2.37 -5.11 -9.70
CA PRO A 232 -3.32 -5.97 -9.03
C PRO A 232 -4.32 -5.15 -8.19
N LEU A 233 -5.52 -5.70 -8.02
CA LEU A 233 -6.57 -5.19 -7.14
C LEU A 233 -7.06 -6.31 -6.22
N LYS A 234 -7.67 -5.92 -5.08
CA LYS A 234 -8.29 -6.85 -4.13
C LYS A 234 -7.32 -7.95 -3.66
N THR A 235 -6.09 -7.56 -3.34
CA THR A 235 -4.95 -8.45 -3.06
C THR A 235 -5.12 -9.33 -1.82
N LEU A 236 -6.09 -9.04 -0.94
CA LEU A 236 -6.36 -9.86 0.25
C LEU A 236 -6.67 -11.32 -0.07
N CYS A 237 -7.30 -11.60 -1.21
CA CYS A 237 -7.60 -12.96 -1.62
C CYS A 237 -6.33 -13.80 -1.85
N LEU A 238 -5.21 -13.16 -2.24
CA LEU A 238 -3.92 -13.82 -2.44
C LEU A 238 -3.38 -14.37 -1.11
N GLU A 239 -3.48 -13.56 -0.05
CA GLU A 239 -3.07 -13.94 1.30
C GLU A 239 -3.98 -15.01 1.93
N ARG A 240 -5.17 -15.23 1.36
CA ARG A 240 -6.10 -16.29 1.77
C ARG A 240 -5.92 -17.59 0.98
N GLY A 241 -4.96 -17.65 0.06
CA GLY A 241 -4.74 -18.81 -0.81
C GLY A 241 -5.88 -19.05 -1.80
N GLU A 242 -6.68 -18.01 -2.08
CA GLU A 242 -7.74 -18.07 -3.08
C GLU A 242 -7.12 -18.02 -4.49
N ARG A 243 -7.76 -18.67 -5.48
CA ARG A 243 -7.32 -18.63 -6.87
C ARG A 243 -7.70 -17.29 -7.52
N CYS A 244 -7.01 -16.24 -7.13
CA CYS A 244 -7.29 -14.87 -7.59
C CYS A 244 -6.05 -14.10 -8.06
N ASN A 245 -4.89 -14.77 -8.17
CA ASN A 245 -3.67 -14.15 -8.69
C ASN A 245 -3.86 -13.75 -10.15
N PRO A 246 -3.84 -12.45 -10.50
CA PRO A 246 -3.95 -12.03 -11.89
C PRO A 246 -2.74 -12.45 -12.73
N GLY A 247 -1.60 -12.77 -12.10
CA GLY A 247 -0.42 -13.34 -12.74
C GLY A 247 -0.52 -14.85 -13.03
N GLU A 248 -1.57 -15.52 -12.58
CA GLU A 248 -1.79 -16.95 -12.82
C GLU A 248 -3.07 -17.19 -13.63
N GLY A 249 -3.15 -18.36 -14.26
CA GLY A 249 -4.32 -18.79 -15.03
C GLY A 249 -4.42 -18.12 -16.40
N ARG A 250 -5.65 -17.87 -16.86
CA ARG A 250 -5.95 -17.31 -18.20
C ARG A 250 -6.31 -15.82 -18.17
N THR A 251 -5.83 -15.10 -17.16
CA THR A 251 -6.08 -13.65 -17.02
C THR A 251 -5.15 -12.89 -17.95
N ARG A 252 -5.70 -12.00 -18.78
CA ARG A 252 -4.92 -11.28 -19.80
C ARG A 252 -5.42 -9.86 -20.00
N VAL A 253 -4.51 -8.97 -20.38
CA VAL A 253 -4.83 -7.61 -20.85
C VAL A 253 -5.02 -7.66 -22.36
N VAL A 254 -6.14 -7.13 -22.85
CA VAL A 254 -6.43 -7.05 -24.28
C VAL A 254 -5.76 -5.80 -24.85
N LEU A 255 -4.77 -6.00 -25.71
CA LEU A 255 -4.05 -4.92 -26.37
C LEU A 255 -4.77 -4.47 -27.66
N PRO A 256 -4.73 -3.17 -28.01
CA PRO A 256 -5.16 -2.68 -29.32
C PRO A 256 -4.38 -3.37 -30.45
N GLU A 257 -5.04 -3.62 -31.60
CA GLU A 257 -4.41 -4.32 -32.74
C GLU A 257 -3.12 -3.65 -33.22
N ASP A 258 -3.10 -2.32 -33.23
CA ASP A 258 -1.95 -1.53 -33.66
C ASP A 258 -0.77 -1.62 -32.68
N MET A 259 -0.91 -2.32 -31.55
CA MET A 259 0.14 -2.53 -30.55
C MET A 259 0.74 -3.95 -30.58
N LEU A 260 0.10 -4.92 -31.25
CA LEU A 260 0.56 -6.33 -31.26
C LEU A 260 1.91 -6.51 -31.97
N ALA A 261 2.23 -5.64 -32.94
CA ALA A 261 3.51 -5.67 -33.65
C ALA A 261 4.65 -4.91 -32.94
N HIS A 262 4.42 -4.35 -31.76
CA HIS A 262 5.40 -3.55 -31.04
C HIS A 262 6.16 -4.37 -30.00
N GLY A 263 7.46 -4.12 -29.90
CA GLY A 263 8.28 -4.60 -28.80
C GLY A 263 8.14 -3.70 -27.58
N PHE A 264 8.00 -4.30 -26.41
CA PHE A 264 7.99 -3.62 -25.13
C PHE A 264 9.10 -4.16 -24.23
N THR A 265 9.59 -3.35 -23.33
CA THR A 265 10.45 -3.78 -22.24
C THR A 265 9.68 -3.61 -20.93
N ASP A 266 9.64 -4.64 -20.11
CA ASP A 266 9.10 -4.54 -18.76
C ASP A 266 10.07 -3.71 -17.89
N LEU A 267 9.60 -2.55 -17.42
CA LEU A 267 10.40 -1.56 -16.70
C LEU A 267 10.91 -2.04 -15.35
N PHE A 268 10.40 -3.15 -14.84
CA PHE A 268 10.83 -3.69 -13.55
C PHE A 268 11.81 -4.84 -13.75
N THR A 269 11.57 -5.70 -14.73
CA THR A 269 12.39 -6.91 -14.95
C THR A 269 13.44 -6.76 -16.05
N GLY A 270 13.36 -5.71 -16.87
CA GLY A 270 14.21 -5.50 -18.04
C GLY A 270 13.96 -6.52 -19.16
N ARG A 271 12.91 -7.34 -19.07
CA ARG A 271 12.59 -8.35 -20.07
C ARG A 271 11.92 -7.72 -21.27
N ASP A 272 12.41 -8.06 -22.45
CA ASP A 272 11.72 -7.75 -23.70
C ASP A 272 10.51 -8.67 -23.87
N LEU A 273 9.40 -8.06 -24.26
CA LEU A 273 8.09 -8.66 -24.42
C LEU A 273 7.58 -8.31 -25.82
N ASN A 274 7.24 -9.35 -26.57
CA ASN A 274 6.59 -9.24 -27.88
C ASN A 274 5.25 -9.96 -27.80
N PHE A 275 4.23 -9.43 -28.46
CA PHE A 275 2.86 -9.98 -28.45
C PHE A 275 2.41 -10.29 -29.89
N PRO A 276 3.07 -11.25 -30.58
CA PRO A 276 2.91 -11.43 -32.03
C PRO A 276 1.49 -11.89 -32.42
N ASP A 277 0.74 -12.51 -31.51
CA ASP A 277 -0.63 -12.96 -31.72
C ASP A 277 -1.57 -12.45 -30.63
N ARG A 278 -2.86 -12.29 -30.97
CA ARG A 278 -3.92 -11.90 -30.02
C ARG A 278 -4.08 -12.86 -28.83
N ASP A 279 -3.61 -14.09 -28.98
CA ASP A 279 -3.70 -15.12 -27.93
C ASP A 279 -2.43 -15.20 -27.06
N GLU A 280 -1.29 -14.67 -27.53
CA GLU A 280 -0.05 -14.49 -26.76
C GLU A 280 -0.04 -13.08 -26.15
N ASN A 281 -0.90 -12.84 -25.16
CA ASN A 281 -1.09 -11.51 -24.56
C ASN A 281 -0.76 -11.50 -23.07
N VAL A 282 0.11 -10.54 -22.67
CA VAL A 282 0.55 -10.18 -21.30
C VAL A 282 0.30 -11.26 -20.25
N SER A 283 0.90 -12.43 -20.44
CA SER A 283 1.03 -13.46 -19.39
C SER A 283 2.29 -13.23 -18.54
N GLY A 284 3.12 -12.26 -18.93
CA GLY A 284 4.37 -11.87 -18.28
C GLY A 284 4.18 -10.94 -17.07
N PHE A 285 3.17 -11.17 -16.24
CA PHE A 285 3.15 -10.52 -14.93
C PHE A 285 4.38 -10.96 -14.15
N ALA A 286 5.12 -10.02 -13.57
CA ALA A 286 6.11 -10.38 -12.56
C ALA A 286 5.41 -11.19 -11.46
N ALA A 287 6.14 -12.01 -10.71
CA ALA A 287 5.58 -12.95 -9.71
C ALA A 287 4.62 -12.31 -8.68
N ALA A 288 4.58 -10.98 -8.59
CA ALA A 288 3.70 -10.18 -7.74
C ALA A 288 2.47 -9.55 -8.45
N GLY A 289 2.20 -9.86 -9.72
CA GLY A 289 1.03 -9.36 -10.46
C GLY A 289 1.14 -7.94 -11.02
N TYR A 290 2.31 -7.30 -10.89
CA TYR A 290 2.60 -5.99 -11.47
C TYR A 290 3.32 -6.14 -12.80
N SER A 291 2.95 -5.33 -13.78
CA SER A 291 3.76 -5.14 -14.98
C SER A 291 3.60 -3.72 -15.52
N LEU A 292 4.74 -3.12 -15.87
CA LEU A 292 4.80 -1.84 -16.55
C LEU A 292 5.65 -2.02 -17.79
N MET A 293 5.00 -1.95 -18.95
CA MET A 293 5.65 -2.25 -20.23
C MET A 293 5.82 -0.95 -21.00
N PHE A 294 7.07 -0.62 -21.30
CA PHE A 294 7.42 0.58 -22.03
C PHE A 294 7.95 0.21 -23.40
N GLY A 295 7.42 0.84 -24.44
CA GLY A 295 7.80 0.55 -25.82
C GLY A 295 7.89 1.82 -26.66
N ALA A 296 8.73 1.78 -27.68
CA ALA A 296 8.66 2.71 -28.79
C ALA A 296 7.60 2.20 -29.77
N GLY A 297 6.59 3.02 -30.05
CA GLY A 297 5.81 2.94 -31.27
C GLY A 297 6.68 3.29 -32.46
N ASN A 298 6.56 2.54 -33.56
CA ASN A 298 7.14 2.96 -34.85
C ASN A 298 6.52 4.28 -35.32
#